data_AF-A0A6A3ZYK8-F1
#
_entry.id   AF-A0A6A3ZYK8-F1
#
_cell.length_a   1.000
_cell.length_b   1.000
_cell.length_c   1.000
_cell.angle_alpha   90.00
_cell.angle_beta   90.00
_cell.angle_gamma   90.00
#
_symmetry.space_group_name_H-M   'P 1'
#
loop_
_entity.id
_entity.type
_entity.pdbx_description
1 polymer ?
#
loop_
_entity_poly.entity_id
_entity_poly.type
_entity_poly.pdbx_seq_one_letter_code
_entity_poly.pdbx_strand_id
1 'polypeptide(L)'
;MLDEMKDLLCKAAERSKNQNLVKRMASAYTFHVTFEDGTGSNGSLLLSDEVPEYDVSYRMLYQLTKEIGDWTVFHNELKRSYGHLLLTIATVVDMLAELTMTDVENLTVILCVNGLQRLVDNGTKNCGCSRVLSAICRFMNASQAFVVCVCSATVHLPIMNALADSPQRHVLLVPSVLKGDQIWKPKTGLEKQLMDDMGGHGRALEVLDAVLQKYAREELEEFEPTGIVKKVWIEMKNRCGDLLDDEFYNSSSNVQDLLAAILSRRRYDPSSRFGTGNTSRTIDELRSFGLFRLTGEGHLECAFILFYHLMMEISERLPGVDDNLLGYFTNFVLSWQRFENFVAFHRRLKSIAYSGIEVEWSAFHDGSRFGPIDNIYIEEPNPRHLVVEAVSQHATKSSASDFKVLADHRGELDISETKTIIINGTSASTADVFSQVQLIIDKRQVQCNEVIQCKLVQAKQKLTESTYLEEMLRTVDEDLDVFLLITPAEATEFPLPPHAGSFQKTSLTTTLDRLRVVRIEACLIDRMSISRRIMHCVELMGSATRQPRGLSRRERNVGFQALKTQSSDFFLMGTRGARIACGLCNTTTWGQIRSAQTVL
;
A
#
# COMPACT_ATOMS: atom_id res chain seq x y z
N MET A 1 1.16 -15.38 -14.31
CA MET A 1 2.38 -14.92 -15.03
C MET A 1 3.06 -16.06 -15.79
N LEU A 2 3.37 -17.20 -15.15
CA LEU A 2 4.02 -18.32 -15.86
C LEU A 2 3.14 -18.94 -16.95
N ASP A 3 1.81 -18.92 -16.79
CA ASP A 3 0.86 -19.44 -17.78
C ASP A 3 0.85 -18.62 -19.08
N GLU A 4 1.15 -17.32 -18.99
CA GLU A 4 1.20 -16.41 -20.14
C GLU A 4 2.63 -16.31 -20.74
N MET A 5 3.60 -17.03 -20.18
CA MET A 5 5.01 -16.83 -20.51
C MET A 5 5.30 -17.12 -21.99
N LYS A 6 4.66 -18.15 -22.57
CA LYS A 6 4.77 -18.43 -24.00
C LYS A 6 4.34 -17.23 -24.84
N ASP A 7 3.19 -16.63 -24.53
CA ASP A 7 2.68 -15.47 -25.27
C ASP A 7 3.58 -14.24 -25.11
N LEU A 8 4.12 -14.03 -23.90
CA LEU A 8 5.09 -12.96 -23.65
C LEU A 8 6.37 -13.14 -24.46
N LEU A 9 6.90 -14.36 -24.53
CA LEU A 9 8.08 -14.69 -25.33
C LEU A 9 7.82 -14.56 -26.84
N CYS A 10 6.64 -14.95 -27.32
CA CYS A 10 6.22 -14.72 -28.70
C CYS A 10 6.19 -13.22 -29.03
N LYS A 11 5.56 -12.39 -28.18
CA LYS A 11 5.54 -10.93 -28.36
C LYS A 11 6.94 -10.32 -28.30
N ALA A 12 7.81 -10.82 -27.42
CA ALA A 12 9.19 -10.38 -27.34
C ALA A 12 9.98 -10.74 -28.62
N ALA A 13 9.77 -11.94 -29.16
CA ALA A 13 10.36 -12.38 -30.41
C ALA A 13 9.91 -11.51 -31.59
N GLU A 14 8.62 -11.17 -31.69
CA GLU A 14 8.09 -10.26 -32.70
C GLU A 14 8.76 -8.88 -32.64
N ARG A 15 8.90 -8.33 -31.43
CA ARG A 15 9.58 -7.04 -31.20
C ARG A 15 11.06 -7.07 -31.60
N SER A 16 11.73 -8.22 -31.48
CA SER A 16 13.12 -8.39 -31.90
C SER A 16 13.32 -8.34 -33.42
N LYS A 17 12.23 -8.46 -34.21
CA LYS A 17 12.24 -8.58 -35.68
C LYS A 17 13.04 -9.79 -36.22
N ASN A 18 13.40 -10.75 -35.36
CA ASN A 18 14.09 -11.97 -35.76
C ASN A 18 13.09 -13.07 -36.15
N GLN A 19 12.95 -13.30 -37.46
CA GLN A 19 12.00 -14.27 -38.02
C GLN A 19 12.24 -15.72 -37.58
N ASN A 20 13.50 -16.12 -37.35
CA ASN A 20 13.83 -17.46 -36.87
C ASN A 20 13.39 -17.64 -35.42
N LEU A 21 13.58 -16.62 -34.59
CA LEU A 21 13.13 -16.62 -33.20
C LEU A 21 11.60 -16.64 -33.10
N VAL A 22 10.90 -15.86 -33.92
CA VAL A 22 9.43 -15.86 -33.99
C VAL A 22 8.91 -17.27 -34.31
N LYS A 23 9.47 -17.94 -35.32
CA LYS A 23 9.10 -19.32 -35.68
C LYS A 23 9.34 -20.30 -34.53
N ARG A 24 10.52 -20.24 -33.90
CA ARG A 24 10.87 -21.10 -32.76
C ARG A 24 9.93 -20.90 -31.57
N MET A 25 9.60 -19.66 -31.21
CA MET A 25 8.70 -19.37 -30.09
C MET A 25 7.26 -19.82 -30.38
N ALA A 26 6.77 -19.66 -31.62
CA ALA A 26 5.45 -20.12 -32.01
C ALA A 26 5.30 -21.65 -31.86
N SER A 27 6.34 -22.41 -32.25
CA SER A 27 6.37 -23.88 -32.14
C SER A 27 6.80 -24.40 -30.77
N ALA A 28 7.01 -23.53 -29.77
CA ALA A 28 7.53 -23.94 -28.47
C ALA A 28 6.56 -24.86 -27.72
N TYR A 29 7.08 -25.95 -27.16
CA TYR A 29 6.37 -26.76 -26.16
C TYR A 29 6.63 -26.17 -24.77
N THR A 30 5.59 -26.00 -23.96
CA THR A 30 5.71 -25.40 -22.63
C THR A 30 5.42 -26.44 -21.56
N PHE A 31 6.39 -26.65 -20.67
CA PHE A 31 6.21 -27.41 -19.44
C PHE A 31 5.93 -26.47 -18.28
N HIS A 32 4.91 -26.77 -17.48
CA HIS A 32 4.52 -26.01 -16.29
C HIS A 32 4.79 -26.80 -15.02
N VAL A 33 6.06 -26.94 -14.66
CA VAL A 33 6.46 -27.66 -13.44
C VAL A 33 6.11 -26.81 -12.22
N THR A 34 5.43 -27.40 -11.24
CA THR A 34 5.09 -26.72 -9.99
C THR A 34 5.57 -27.53 -8.79
N PHE A 35 6.19 -26.86 -7.83
CA PHE A 35 6.47 -27.38 -6.48
C PHE A 35 5.41 -26.94 -5.46
N GLU A 36 4.37 -26.25 -5.94
CA GLU A 36 3.12 -25.91 -5.23
C GLU A 36 1.95 -26.74 -5.77
N ASP A 37 0.79 -26.68 -5.10
CA ASP A 37 -0.54 -27.16 -5.53
C ASP A 37 -0.61 -28.49 -6.30
N GLY A 38 -1.14 -29.53 -5.66
CA GLY A 38 -1.46 -30.83 -6.30
C GLY A 38 -0.25 -31.70 -6.67
N THR A 39 0.94 -31.12 -6.87
CA THR A 39 2.21 -31.85 -7.04
C THR A 39 3.30 -31.38 -6.06
N GLY A 40 2.92 -30.58 -5.05
CA GLY A 40 3.83 -30.01 -4.09
C GLY A 40 4.51 -31.06 -3.21
N SER A 41 5.80 -30.88 -2.95
CA SER A 41 6.55 -31.68 -1.99
C SER A 41 6.62 -30.92 -0.67
N ASN A 42 6.05 -31.46 0.41
CA ASN A 42 6.09 -30.82 1.73
C ASN A 42 7.52 -30.76 2.26
N GLY A 43 8.23 -29.67 1.94
CA GLY A 43 9.49 -29.29 2.57
C GLY A 43 10.68 -30.23 2.34
N SER A 44 10.67 -31.09 1.31
CA SER A 44 11.86 -31.84 0.85
C SER A 44 11.66 -32.23 -0.60
N LEU A 45 12.75 -32.36 -1.36
CA LEU A 45 12.71 -33.12 -2.61
C LEU A 45 12.10 -34.51 -2.33
N LEU A 46 11.29 -35.03 -3.27
CA LEU A 46 10.59 -36.31 -3.08
C LEU A 46 11.56 -37.48 -2.87
N LEU A 47 12.81 -37.25 -3.25
CA LEU A 47 13.93 -38.17 -3.14
C LEU A 47 15.05 -37.44 -2.40
N SER A 48 14.98 -37.43 -1.06
CA SER A 48 15.93 -36.72 -0.19
C SER A 48 17.39 -37.09 -0.47
N ASP A 49 17.62 -38.32 -0.94
CA ASP A 49 18.95 -38.90 -1.22
C ASP A 49 19.29 -38.97 -2.74
N GLU A 50 18.41 -38.52 -3.66
CA GLU A 50 18.59 -38.71 -5.11
C GLU A 50 18.83 -37.42 -5.91
N VAL A 51 19.08 -37.56 -7.22
CA VAL A 51 19.42 -36.48 -8.16
C VAL A 51 18.24 -35.49 -8.28
N PRO A 52 18.43 -34.18 -7.99
CA PRO A 52 17.36 -33.15 -8.02
C PRO A 52 16.66 -33.00 -9.37
N GLU A 53 17.32 -33.46 -10.43
CA GLU A 53 16.82 -33.48 -11.78
C GLU A 53 15.58 -34.37 -11.95
N TYR A 54 15.42 -35.39 -11.10
CA TYR A 54 14.29 -36.32 -11.13
C TYR A 54 12.99 -35.67 -10.69
N ASP A 55 13.04 -34.78 -9.69
CA ASP A 55 11.87 -34.05 -9.24
C ASP A 55 11.28 -33.15 -10.35
N VAL A 56 12.13 -32.59 -11.21
CA VAL A 56 11.70 -31.78 -12.36
C VAL A 56 11.21 -32.69 -13.49
N SER A 57 11.98 -33.71 -13.86
CA SER A 57 11.67 -34.59 -14.98
C SER A 57 10.40 -35.41 -14.75
N TYR A 58 10.14 -35.88 -13.53
CA TYR A 58 8.92 -36.63 -13.20
C TYR A 58 7.68 -35.76 -13.39
N ARG A 59 7.75 -34.48 -13.03
CA ARG A 59 6.67 -33.51 -13.26
C ARG A 59 6.49 -33.18 -14.74
N MET A 60 7.58 -33.11 -15.51
CA MET A 60 7.50 -32.96 -16.96
C MET A 60 6.84 -34.19 -17.62
N LEU A 61 7.20 -35.40 -17.20
CA LEU A 61 6.60 -36.65 -17.68
C LEU A 61 5.11 -36.72 -17.36
N TYR A 62 4.73 -36.35 -16.14
CA TYR A 62 3.33 -36.29 -15.72
C TYR A 62 2.48 -35.38 -16.62
N GLN A 63 3.07 -34.31 -17.19
CA GLN A 63 2.39 -33.47 -18.17
C GLN A 63 2.28 -34.10 -19.55
N LEU A 64 3.26 -34.91 -19.96
CA LEU A 64 3.23 -35.60 -21.25
C LEU A 64 2.22 -36.74 -21.28
N THR A 65 1.92 -37.38 -20.15
CA THR A 65 1.03 -38.54 -20.12
C THR A 65 -0.42 -38.20 -20.43
N LYS A 66 -0.86 -36.94 -20.27
CA LYS A 66 -2.19 -36.37 -20.63
C LYS A 66 -3.44 -37.09 -20.09
N GLU A 67 -3.34 -38.32 -19.59
CA GLU A 67 -4.38 -39.12 -18.95
C GLU A 67 -4.17 -39.09 -17.42
N ILE A 68 -5.21 -38.65 -16.72
CA ILE A 68 -5.15 -38.10 -15.36
C ILE A 68 -5.26 -39.20 -14.31
N GLY A 69 -4.21 -39.35 -13.50
CA GLY A 69 -4.26 -39.97 -12.17
C GLY A 69 -3.73 -38.99 -11.12
N ASP A 70 -4.05 -39.23 -9.85
CA ASP A 70 -3.50 -38.46 -8.73
C ASP A 70 -1.95 -38.44 -8.78
N TRP A 71 -1.33 -37.29 -8.53
CA TRP A 71 0.13 -37.13 -8.57
C TRP A 71 0.86 -38.15 -7.70
N THR A 72 0.32 -38.43 -6.51
CA THR A 72 0.92 -39.37 -5.56
C THR A 72 0.92 -40.78 -6.15
N VAL A 73 -0.16 -41.17 -6.83
CA VAL A 73 -0.28 -42.47 -7.49
C VAL A 73 0.72 -42.57 -8.64
N PHE A 74 0.75 -41.56 -9.52
CA PHE A 74 1.69 -41.50 -10.63
C PHE A 74 3.14 -41.57 -10.15
N HIS A 75 3.51 -40.73 -9.19
CA HIS A 75 4.85 -40.69 -8.61
C HIS A 75 5.25 -42.04 -8.01
N ASN A 76 4.37 -42.66 -7.21
CA ASN A 76 4.67 -43.94 -6.56
C ASN A 76 4.82 -45.07 -7.58
N GLU A 77 3.99 -45.08 -8.62
CA GLU A 77 4.10 -46.04 -9.71
C GLU A 77 5.40 -45.84 -10.50
N LEU A 78 5.73 -44.61 -10.85
CA LEU A 78 6.95 -44.28 -11.57
C LEU A 78 8.19 -44.68 -10.76
N LYS A 79 8.22 -44.37 -9.46
CA LYS A 79 9.31 -44.77 -8.56
C LYS A 79 9.42 -46.30 -8.43
N ARG A 80 8.28 -47.00 -8.30
CA ARG A 80 8.27 -48.46 -8.12
C ARG A 80 8.66 -49.22 -9.39
N SER A 81 8.10 -48.81 -10.53
CA SER A 81 8.24 -49.52 -11.80
C SER A 81 9.50 -49.08 -12.57
N TYR A 82 9.92 -47.83 -12.40
CA TYR A 82 10.95 -47.18 -13.22
C TYR A 82 12.03 -46.47 -12.42
N GLY A 83 12.10 -46.62 -11.09
CA GLY A 83 13.11 -45.95 -10.25
C GLY A 83 14.57 -46.33 -10.53
N HIS A 84 14.82 -47.32 -11.39
CA HIS A 84 16.16 -47.68 -11.88
C HIS A 84 16.56 -46.87 -13.13
N LEU A 85 15.62 -46.19 -13.80
CA LEU A 85 15.88 -45.38 -14.98
C LEU A 85 16.37 -44.00 -14.57
N LEU A 86 17.44 -43.53 -15.22
CA LEU A 86 17.98 -42.18 -15.04
C LEU A 86 17.11 -41.18 -15.82
N LEU A 87 15.96 -40.79 -15.28
CA LEU A 87 15.04 -39.86 -15.92
C LEU A 87 15.51 -38.42 -15.70
N THR A 88 16.42 -37.94 -16.53
CA THR A 88 16.91 -36.55 -16.50
C THR A 88 15.97 -35.59 -17.25
N ILE A 89 16.17 -34.28 -17.12
CA ILE A 89 15.38 -33.30 -17.90
C ILE A 89 15.63 -33.51 -19.40
N ALA A 90 16.88 -33.80 -19.77
CA ALA A 90 17.26 -34.12 -21.14
C ALA A 90 16.49 -35.33 -21.69
N THR A 91 16.41 -36.42 -20.90
CA THR A 91 15.68 -37.63 -21.30
C THR A 91 14.21 -37.33 -21.61
N VAL A 92 13.55 -36.44 -20.85
CA VAL A 92 12.15 -36.08 -21.12
C VAL A 92 12.02 -35.23 -22.38
N VAL A 93 13.02 -34.39 -22.68
CA VAL A 93 13.06 -33.62 -23.93
C VAL A 93 13.30 -34.54 -25.13
N ASP A 94 14.14 -35.56 -25.00
CA ASP A 94 14.33 -36.58 -26.03
C ASP A 94 13.02 -37.35 -26.30
N MET A 95 12.30 -37.74 -25.24
CA MET A 95 10.97 -38.34 -25.38
C MET A 95 9.97 -37.41 -26.06
N LEU A 96 9.99 -36.11 -25.74
CA LEU A 96 9.16 -35.13 -26.42
C LEU A 96 9.51 -35.04 -27.93
N ALA A 97 10.79 -35.14 -28.28
CA ALA A 97 11.27 -35.15 -29.66
C ALA A 97 10.70 -36.33 -30.44
N GLU A 98 10.74 -37.52 -29.85
CA GLU A 98 10.13 -38.74 -30.40
C GLU A 98 8.61 -38.59 -30.56
N LEU A 99 7.92 -38.11 -29.53
CA LEU A 99 6.47 -37.92 -29.54
C LEU A 99 6.02 -36.88 -30.58
N THR A 100 6.84 -35.88 -30.85
CA THR A 100 6.57 -34.82 -31.84
C THR A 100 7.20 -35.08 -33.20
N MET A 101 7.85 -36.23 -33.38
CA MET A 101 8.56 -36.63 -34.61
C MET A 101 9.48 -35.52 -35.14
N THR A 102 10.22 -34.87 -34.24
CA THR A 102 11.09 -33.73 -34.54
C THR A 102 12.48 -33.97 -33.95
N ASP A 103 13.55 -33.58 -34.65
CA ASP A 103 14.90 -33.65 -34.11
C ASP A 103 15.07 -32.71 -32.90
N VAL A 104 15.83 -33.15 -31.89
CA VAL A 104 16.04 -32.39 -30.65
C VAL A 104 16.59 -30.97 -30.92
N GLU A 105 17.48 -30.80 -31.91
CA GLU A 105 18.06 -29.50 -32.29
C GLU A 105 17.02 -28.47 -32.82
N ASN A 106 15.92 -29.00 -33.38
CA ASN A 106 14.81 -28.23 -33.92
C ASN A 106 13.72 -27.98 -32.87
N LEU A 107 13.75 -28.68 -31.75
CA LEU A 107 12.83 -28.43 -30.64
C LEU A 107 13.08 -27.07 -30.01
N THR A 108 11.98 -26.49 -29.55
CA THR A 108 11.98 -25.32 -28.70
C THR A 108 11.16 -25.63 -27.46
N VAL A 109 11.79 -25.54 -26.29
CA VAL A 109 11.18 -25.89 -25.01
C VAL A 109 11.17 -24.68 -24.09
N ILE A 110 10.01 -24.38 -23.51
CA ILE A 110 9.86 -23.41 -22.42
C ILE A 110 9.60 -24.22 -21.15
N LEU A 111 10.51 -24.16 -20.20
CA LEU A 111 10.38 -24.83 -18.90
C LEU A 111 10.03 -23.79 -17.84
N CYS A 112 8.74 -23.67 -17.52
CA CYS A 112 8.23 -22.86 -16.43
C CYS A 112 8.30 -23.66 -15.13
N VAL A 113 9.00 -23.16 -14.12
CA VAL A 113 9.14 -23.79 -12.81
C VAL A 113 8.59 -22.86 -11.73
N ASN A 114 7.48 -23.25 -11.11
CA ASN A 114 6.83 -22.49 -10.04
C ASN A 114 7.13 -23.07 -8.65
N GLY A 115 7.04 -22.23 -7.62
CA GLY A 115 7.00 -22.71 -6.24
C GLY A 115 8.35 -23.03 -5.61
N LEU A 116 9.46 -22.48 -6.13
CA LEU A 116 10.80 -22.79 -5.62
C LEU A 116 10.97 -22.50 -4.12
N GLN A 117 10.21 -21.54 -3.57
CA GLN A 117 10.18 -21.22 -2.14
C GLN A 117 9.70 -22.37 -1.24
N ARG A 118 9.03 -23.40 -1.81
CA ARG A 118 8.60 -24.59 -1.06
C ARG A 118 9.72 -25.61 -0.84
N LEU A 119 10.80 -25.50 -1.61
CA LEU A 119 11.98 -26.34 -1.45
C LEU A 119 12.78 -25.85 -0.24
N VAL A 120 13.39 -26.78 0.51
CA VAL A 120 14.26 -26.42 1.62
C VAL A 120 15.38 -25.51 1.10
N ASP A 121 15.47 -24.34 1.70
CA ASP A 121 16.66 -23.51 1.67
C ASP A 121 17.25 -23.38 3.07
N ASN A 122 18.45 -23.92 3.24
CA ASN A 122 19.23 -23.80 4.48
C ASN A 122 20.41 -22.83 4.31
N GLY A 123 20.40 -22.01 3.26
CA GLY A 123 21.48 -21.08 2.93
C GLY A 123 22.74 -21.74 2.36
N THR A 124 22.73 -23.05 2.13
CA THR A 124 23.85 -23.78 1.53
C THR A 124 23.55 -24.16 0.09
N LYS A 125 24.61 -24.33 -0.73
CA LYS A 125 24.49 -24.80 -2.12
C LYS A 125 23.95 -26.24 -2.24
N ASN A 126 23.86 -26.96 -1.12
CA ASN A 126 23.31 -28.32 -1.05
C ASN A 126 21.81 -28.33 -0.69
N CYS A 127 21.17 -27.17 -0.54
CA CYS A 127 19.74 -27.10 -0.28
C CYS A 127 18.91 -27.53 -1.50
N GLY A 128 17.64 -27.91 -1.30
CA GLY A 128 16.76 -28.40 -2.36
C GLY A 128 16.57 -27.37 -3.48
N CYS A 129 16.41 -26.09 -3.12
CA CYS A 129 16.28 -25.00 -4.08
C CYS A 129 17.53 -24.86 -4.97
N SER A 130 18.72 -24.76 -4.36
CA SER A 130 20.00 -24.66 -5.07
C SER A 130 20.26 -25.86 -5.98
N ARG A 131 19.89 -27.05 -5.49
CA ARG A 131 20.02 -28.33 -6.18
C ARG A 131 19.15 -28.40 -7.45
N VAL A 132 17.89 -27.97 -7.37
CA VAL A 132 16.98 -27.89 -8.54
C VAL A 132 17.47 -26.85 -9.56
N LEU A 133 17.84 -25.65 -9.11
CA LEU A 133 18.37 -24.61 -9.98
C LEU A 133 19.67 -25.05 -10.69
N SER A 134 20.55 -25.75 -9.96
CA SER A 134 21.77 -26.32 -10.52
C SER A 134 21.47 -27.38 -11.59
N ALA A 135 20.48 -28.25 -11.38
CA ALA A 135 20.07 -29.24 -12.37
C ALA A 135 19.52 -28.58 -13.64
N ILE A 136 18.67 -27.57 -13.49
CA ILE A 136 18.15 -26.77 -14.62
C ILE A 136 19.30 -26.11 -15.39
N CYS A 137 20.25 -25.48 -14.69
CA CYS A 137 21.41 -24.85 -15.34
C CYS A 137 22.29 -25.86 -16.08
N ARG A 138 22.53 -27.05 -15.50
CA ARG A 138 23.28 -28.13 -16.17
C ARG A 138 22.57 -28.60 -17.43
N PHE A 139 21.26 -28.80 -17.36
CA PHE A 139 20.45 -29.14 -18.52
C PHE A 139 20.55 -28.07 -19.61
N MET A 140 20.36 -26.79 -19.26
CA MET A 140 20.47 -25.69 -20.22
C MET A 140 21.85 -25.62 -20.90
N ASN A 141 22.93 -25.88 -20.16
CA ASN A 141 24.29 -25.90 -20.70
C ASN A 141 24.55 -27.05 -21.67
N ALA A 142 23.87 -28.18 -21.48
CA ALA A 142 24.09 -29.41 -22.25
C ALA A 142 22.99 -29.67 -23.30
N SER A 143 21.91 -28.88 -23.31
CA SER A 143 20.77 -29.10 -24.18
C SER A 143 21.12 -28.85 -25.64
N GLN A 144 20.71 -29.78 -26.50
CA GLN A 144 20.75 -29.61 -27.96
C GLN A 144 19.53 -28.81 -28.46
N ALA A 145 18.43 -28.81 -27.70
CA ALA A 145 17.23 -28.04 -28.02
C ALA A 145 17.42 -26.55 -27.67
N PHE A 146 16.60 -25.69 -28.29
CA PHE A 146 16.52 -24.30 -27.84
C PHE A 146 15.62 -24.22 -26.60
N VAL A 147 16.22 -23.91 -25.45
CA VAL A 147 15.54 -23.93 -24.15
C VAL A 147 15.45 -22.54 -23.54
N VAL A 148 14.26 -22.19 -23.04
CA VAL A 148 14.05 -21.05 -22.14
C VAL A 148 13.51 -21.57 -20.82
N CYS A 149 14.26 -21.43 -19.74
CA CYS A 149 13.79 -21.78 -18.39
C CYS A 149 13.33 -20.50 -17.67
N VAL A 150 12.14 -20.56 -17.07
CA VAL A 150 11.56 -19.44 -16.32
C VAL A 150 11.15 -19.93 -14.95
N CYS A 151 11.86 -19.44 -13.93
CA CYS A 151 11.63 -19.82 -12.55
C CYS A 151 10.88 -18.72 -11.80
N SER A 152 9.89 -19.10 -11.00
CA SER A 152 9.18 -18.22 -10.06
C SER A 152 9.55 -18.60 -8.64
N ALA A 153 9.96 -17.59 -7.87
CA ALA A 153 10.28 -17.69 -6.45
C ALA A 153 9.82 -16.42 -5.74
N THR A 154 9.37 -16.56 -4.49
CA THR A 154 8.99 -15.40 -3.67
C THR A 154 10.17 -14.76 -2.94
N VAL A 155 11.32 -15.45 -2.89
CA VAL A 155 12.59 -14.99 -2.32
C VAL A 155 13.64 -14.77 -3.41
N HIS A 156 14.44 -13.73 -3.27
CA HIS A 156 15.48 -13.32 -4.22
C HIS A 156 16.88 -13.80 -3.84
N LEU A 157 17.30 -13.63 -2.58
CA LEU A 157 18.66 -13.92 -2.12
C LEU A 157 19.04 -15.39 -2.27
N PRO A 158 18.18 -16.37 -1.91
CA PRO A 158 18.47 -17.79 -2.14
C PRO A 158 18.73 -18.11 -3.61
N ILE A 159 17.94 -17.52 -4.50
CA ILE A 159 18.04 -17.73 -5.94
C ILE A 159 19.35 -17.15 -6.47
N MET A 160 19.71 -15.93 -6.05
CA MET A 160 20.98 -15.31 -6.44
C MET A 160 22.18 -16.11 -5.95
N ASN A 161 22.14 -16.60 -4.70
CA ASN A 161 23.21 -17.41 -4.13
C ASN A 161 23.35 -18.77 -4.86
N ALA A 162 22.23 -19.39 -5.22
CA ALA A 162 22.21 -20.63 -5.99
C ALA A 162 22.76 -20.45 -7.41
N LEU A 163 22.49 -19.30 -8.03
CA LEU A 163 22.88 -19.00 -9.40
C LEU A 163 24.22 -18.25 -9.51
N ALA A 164 24.88 -17.92 -8.40
CA ALA A 164 26.08 -17.07 -8.39
C ALA A 164 27.23 -17.58 -9.29
N ASP A 165 27.40 -18.90 -9.41
CA ASP A 165 28.44 -19.51 -10.24
C ASP A 165 27.93 -19.91 -11.64
N SER A 166 26.67 -19.64 -11.95
CA SER A 166 26.06 -20.05 -13.22
C SER A 166 26.59 -19.16 -14.35
N PRO A 167 27.12 -19.73 -15.46
CA PRO A 167 27.60 -18.95 -16.59
C PRO A 167 26.44 -18.38 -17.44
N GLN A 168 25.19 -18.70 -17.09
CA GLN A 168 24.01 -18.27 -17.82
C GLN A 168 23.68 -16.80 -17.55
N ARG A 169 23.09 -16.13 -18.55
CA ARG A 169 22.56 -14.79 -18.36
C ARG A 169 21.27 -14.87 -17.55
N HIS A 170 21.26 -14.31 -16.34
CA HIS A 170 20.06 -14.22 -15.53
C HIS A 170 19.34 -12.89 -15.76
N VAL A 171 18.02 -12.94 -15.89
CA VAL A 171 17.17 -11.75 -15.96
C VAL A 171 16.14 -11.86 -14.85
N LEU A 172 16.24 -11.00 -13.85
CA LEU A 172 15.25 -10.91 -12.78
C LEU A 172 14.04 -10.13 -13.27
N LEU A 173 12.87 -10.76 -13.25
CA LEU A 173 11.60 -10.09 -13.52
C LEU A 173 10.93 -9.77 -12.18
N VAL A 174 10.85 -8.49 -11.84
CA VAL A 174 10.10 -8.04 -10.67
C VAL A 174 8.64 -7.79 -11.10
N PRO A 175 7.65 -8.45 -10.49
CA PRO A 175 6.25 -8.20 -10.80
C PRO A 175 5.92 -6.72 -10.62
N SER A 176 5.25 -6.14 -11.61
CA SER A 176 4.78 -4.75 -11.51
C SER A 176 3.67 -4.65 -10.46
N VAL A 177 3.52 -3.45 -9.89
CA VAL A 177 2.39 -3.14 -9.00
C VAL A 177 1.09 -3.39 -9.76
N LEU A 178 0.22 -4.23 -9.20
CA LEU A 178 -1.06 -4.51 -9.84
C LEU A 178 -1.96 -3.28 -9.76
N LYS A 179 -2.64 -3.00 -10.87
CA LYS A 179 -3.69 -1.98 -10.91
C LYS A 179 -5.01 -2.71 -10.68
N GLY A 180 -5.58 -2.56 -9.49
CA GLY A 180 -6.76 -3.34 -9.08
C GLY A 180 -7.94 -3.18 -10.03
N ASP A 181 -8.13 -1.99 -10.59
CA ASP A 181 -9.18 -1.64 -11.55
C ASP A 181 -9.04 -2.37 -12.90
N GLN A 182 -7.84 -2.87 -13.21
CA GLN A 182 -7.57 -3.74 -14.35
C GLN A 182 -7.85 -5.22 -14.05
N ILE A 183 -7.84 -5.61 -12.77
CA ILE A 183 -8.17 -6.98 -12.35
C ILE A 183 -9.68 -7.17 -12.31
N TRP A 184 -10.39 -6.32 -11.57
CA TRP A 184 -11.85 -6.30 -11.59
C TRP A 184 -12.37 -4.87 -11.46
N LYS A 185 -13.57 -4.63 -11.99
CA LYS A 185 -14.21 -3.32 -11.91
C LYS A 185 -14.98 -3.19 -10.61
N PRO A 186 -14.65 -2.21 -9.73
CA PRO A 186 -15.38 -2.00 -8.50
C PRO A 186 -16.81 -1.51 -8.80
N LYS A 187 -17.78 -2.03 -8.06
CA LYS A 187 -19.21 -1.72 -8.24
C LYS A 187 -19.64 -0.49 -7.45
N THR A 188 -18.96 -0.22 -6.34
CA THR A 188 -19.26 0.88 -5.41
C THR A 188 -18.00 1.72 -5.16
N GLY A 189 -18.19 2.94 -4.62
CA GLY A 189 -17.06 3.77 -4.17
C GLY A 189 -16.25 3.10 -3.06
N LEU A 190 -16.90 2.34 -2.18
CA LEU A 190 -16.26 1.57 -1.11
C LEU A 190 -15.35 0.47 -1.68
N GLU A 191 -15.84 -0.30 -2.64
CA GLU A 191 -15.03 -1.35 -3.28
C GLU A 191 -13.78 -0.77 -3.95
N LYS A 192 -13.94 0.34 -4.69
CA LYS A 192 -12.81 1.03 -5.33
C LYS A 192 -11.80 1.46 -4.28
N GLN A 193 -12.27 2.06 -3.20
CA GLN A 193 -11.43 2.54 -2.12
C GLN A 193 -10.65 1.42 -1.43
N LEU A 194 -11.33 0.32 -1.06
CA LEU A 194 -10.66 -0.84 -0.44
C LEU A 194 -9.64 -1.48 -1.39
N MET A 195 -9.95 -1.52 -2.68
CA MET A 195 -9.03 -2.00 -3.72
C MET A 195 -7.77 -1.14 -3.79
N ASP A 196 -7.94 0.18 -3.74
CA ASP A 196 -6.81 1.10 -3.71
C ASP A 196 -5.98 0.95 -2.42
N ASP A 197 -6.64 0.72 -1.27
CA ASP A 197 -6.02 0.42 0.04
C ASP A 197 -5.19 -0.89 0.00
N MET A 198 -5.49 -1.84 -0.90
CA MET A 198 -4.65 -3.06 -1.07
C MET A 198 -3.31 -2.78 -1.78
N GLY A 199 -3.11 -1.58 -2.33
CA GLY A 199 -1.80 -1.12 -2.80
C GLY A 199 -1.19 -1.89 -3.97
N GLY A 200 -2.02 -2.57 -4.76
CA GLY A 200 -1.56 -3.41 -5.85
C GLY A 200 -0.83 -4.68 -5.38
N HIS A 201 -0.97 -5.05 -4.10
CA HIS A 201 -0.46 -6.31 -3.58
C HIS A 201 -1.43 -7.44 -3.95
N GLY A 202 -0.98 -8.38 -4.79
CA GLY A 202 -1.81 -9.48 -5.31
C GLY A 202 -2.49 -10.27 -4.22
N ARG A 203 -1.75 -10.70 -3.19
CA ARG A 203 -2.31 -11.44 -2.06
C ARG A 203 -3.41 -10.66 -1.32
N ALA A 204 -3.22 -9.36 -1.15
CA ALA A 204 -4.20 -8.50 -0.49
C ALA A 204 -5.46 -8.31 -1.34
N LEU A 205 -5.30 -8.15 -2.65
CA LEU A 205 -6.41 -8.09 -3.61
C LEU A 205 -7.19 -9.41 -3.66
N GLU A 206 -6.52 -10.56 -3.68
CA GLU A 206 -7.19 -11.88 -3.63
C GLU A 206 -8.07 -12.05 -2.39
N VAL A 207 -7.59 -11.61 -1.22
CA VAL A 207 -8.36 -11.67 0.02
C VAL A 207 -9.54 -10.71 -0.03
N LEU A 208 -9.32 -9.48 -0.50
CA LEU A 208 -10.37 -8.50 -0.66
C LEU A 208 -11.49 -9.02 -1.57
N ASP A 209 -11.16 -9.55 -2.74
CA ASP A 209 -12.12 -10.11 -3.70
C ASP A 209 -12.94 -11.24 -3.05
N ALA A 210 -12.27 -12.19 -2.39
CA ALA A 210 -12.94 -13.29 -1.71
C ALA A 210 -13.89 -12.85 -0.58
N VAL A 211 -13.60 -11.73 0.09
CA VAL A 211 -14.51 -11.15 1.09
C VAL A 211 -15.67 -10.42 0.42
N LEU A 212 -15.41 -9.62 -0.60
CA LEU A 212 -16.43 -8.83 -1.29
C LEU A 212 -17.43 -9.69 -2.09
N GLN A 213 -17.00 -10.83 -2.64
CA GLN A 213 -17.89 -11.76 -3.36
C GLN A 213 -19.04 -12.32 -2.51
N LYS A 214 -18.94 -12.22 -1.17
CA LYS A 214 -19.97 -12.68 -0.23
C LYS A 214 -21.14 -11.69 -0.08
N TYR A 215 -21.05 -10.50 -0.69
CA TYR A 215 -22.03 -9.42 -0.52
C TYR A 215 -22.62 -8.97 -1.86
N ALA A 216 -23.91 -8.68 -1.85
CA ALA A 216 -24.59 -7.99 -2.94
C ALA A 216 -24.19 -6.51 -2.98
N ARG A 217 -24.42 -5.86 -4.12
CA ARG A 217 -24.05 -4.44 -4.30
C ARG A 217 -24.78 -3.55 -3.30
N GLU A 218 -26.07 -3.77 -3.13
CA GLU A 218 -26.96 -3.00 -2.26
C GLU A 218 -26.49 -3.09 -0.79
N GLU A 219 -26.05 -4.27 -0.36
CA GLU A 219 -25.50 -4.49 0.98
C GLU A 219 -24.18 -3.73 1.20
N LEU A 220 -23.35 -3.62 0.15
CA LEU A 220 -22.06 -2.90 0.21
C LEU A 220 -22.23 -1.38 0.21
N GLU A 221 -23.30 -0.85 -0.36
CA GLU A 221 -23.61 0.59 -0.34
C GLU A 221 -24.06 1.05 1.05
N GLU A 222 -24.65 0.17 1.86
CA GLU A 222 -25.08 0.44 3.24
C GLU A 222 -24.05 0.03 4.31
N PHE A 223 -22.97 -0.66 3.90
CA PHE A 223 -22.02 -1.26 4.83
C PHE A 223 -21.11 -0.21 5.49
N GLU A 224 -20.87 -0.39 6.80
CA GLU A 224 -19.93 0.44 7.54
C GLU A 224 -18.48 -0.05 7.29
N PRO A 225 -17.56 0.77 6.76
CA PRO A 225 -16.29 0.28 6.18
C PRO A 225 -15.40 -0.47 7.17
N THR A 226 -15.45 -0.12 8.46
CA THR A 226 -14.79 -0.83 9.56
C THR A 226 -15.12 -2.31 9.56
N GLY A 227 -16.38 -2.67 9.32
CA GLY A 227 -16.81 -4.05 9.34
C GLY A 227 -16.18 -4.87 8.21
N ILE A 228 -16.04 -4.31 7.01
CA ILE A 228 -15.38 -5.01 5.89
C ILE A 228 -13.88 -5.11 6.13
N VAL A 229 -13.22 -4.04 6.57
CA VAL A 229 -11.78 -4.04 6.89
C VAL A 229 -11.45 -5.14 7.90
N LYS A 230 -12.23 -5.26 8.98
CA LYS A 230 -12.09 -6.34 9.97
C LYS A 230 -12.25 -7.74 9.34
N LYS A 231 -13.17 -7.92 8.39
CA LYS A 231 -13.38 -9.22 7.72
C LYS A 231 -12.25 -9.57 6.77
N VAL A 232 -11.74 -8.58 6.00
CA VAL A 232 -10.55 -8.72 5.16
C VAL A 232 -9.36 -9.15 6.00
N TRP A 233 -9.19 -8.56 7.19
CA TRP A 233 -8.14 -8.99 8.10
C TRP A 233 -8.26 -10.44 8.56
N ILE A 234 -9.44 -10.82 9.05
CA ILE A 234 -9.67 -12.19 9.56
C ILE A 234 -9.38 -13.20 8.45
N GLU A 235 -9.85 -12.93 7.23
CA GLU A 235 -9.57 -13.78 6.07
C GLU A 235 -8.06 -13.77 5.72
N MET A 236 -7.39 -12.62 5.78
CA MET A 236 -5.94 -12.52 5.58
C MET A 236 -5.19 -13.38 6.61
N LYS A 237 -5.55 -13.28 7.89
CA LYS A 237 -4.95 -14.08 8.97
C LYS A 237 -5.22 -15.56 8.77
N ASN A 238 -6.41 -15.96 8.32
CA ASN A 238 -6.68 -17.37 8.04
C ASN A 238 -5.81 -17.91 6.90
N ARG A 239 -5.52 -17.10 5.88
CA ARG A 239 -4.69 -17.50 4.73
C ARG A 239 -3.18 -17.38 4.98
N CYS A 240 -2.79 -16.44 5.83
CA CYS A 240 -1.41 -16.12 6.16
C CYS A 240 -1.09 -16.43 7.64
N GLY A 241 -1.83 -17.35 8.27
CA GLY A 241 -1.81 -17.57 9.72
C GLY A 241 -0.43 -17.98 10.22
N ASP A 242 0.15 -18.99 9.58
CA ASP A 242 1.50 -19.47 9.89
C ASP A 242 2.58 -18.37 9.84
N LEU A 243 2.35 -17.33 9.02
CA LEU A 243 3.24 -16.18 8.93
C LEU A 243 3.01 -15.18 10.07
N LEU A 244 1.76 -14.77 10.26
CA LEU A 244 1.44 -13.73 11.23
C LEU A 244 1.57 -14.24 12.67
N ASP A 245 1.56 -15.56 12.84
CA ASP A 245 1.84 -16.22 14.11
C ASP A 245 3.36 -16.50 14.31
N ASP A 246 4.23 -16.13 13.36
CA ASP A 246 5.70 -16.22 13.49
C ASP A 246 6.20 -15.37 14.67
N GLU A 247 7.23 -15.87 15.39
CA GLU A 247 7.83 -15.20 16.54
C GLU A 247 8.29 -13.77 16.24
N PHE A 248 8.63 -13.46 14.98
CA PHE A 248 8.95 -12.10 14.55
C PHE A 248 7.81 -11.11 14.82
N TYR A 249 6.57 -11.43 14.46
CA TYR A 249 5.41 -10.52 14.62
C TYR A 249 4.88 -10.52 16.07
N ASN A 250 5.21 -11.54 16.85
CA ASN A 250 4.92 -11.56 18.28
C ASN A 250 5.85 -10.65 19.10
N SER A 251 6.95 -10.15 18.54
CA SER A 251 7.85 -9.20 19.21
C SER A 251 7.50 -7.74 18.91
N SER A 252 7.13 -6.96 19.93
CA SER A 252 6.79 -5.55 19.75
C SER A 252 7.95 -4.72 19.19
N SER A 253 9.20 -5.03 19.57
CA SER A 253 10.38 -4.33 19.05
C SER A 253 10.60 -4.63 17.56
N ASN A 254 10.37 -5.86 17.13
CA ASN A 254 10.53 -6.23 15.72
C ASN A 254 9.45 -5.58 14.84
N VAL A 255 8.19 -5.55 15.31
CA VAL A 255 7.11 -4.86 14.60
C VAL A 255 7.36 -3.34 14.58
N GLN A 256 7.90 -2.77 15.66
CA GLN A 256 8.30 -1.37 15.73
C GLN A 256 9.40 -1.05 14.71
N ASP A 257 10.46 -1.85 14.65
CA ASP A 257 11.54 -1.71 13.66
C ASP A 257 11.01 -1.78 12.23
N LEU A 258 10.08 -2.71 11.97
CA LEU A 258 9.45 -2.88 10.67
C LEU A 258 8.56 -1.69 10.28
N LEU A 259 7.77 -1.16 11.22
CA LEU A 259 6.99 0.04 10.99
C LEU A 259 7.90 1.26 10.76
N ALA A 260 8.99 1.39 11.50
CA ALA A 260 9.98 2.44 11.29
C ALA A 260 10.60 2.33 9.90
N ALA A 261 10.88 1.13 9.43
CA ALA A 261 11.39 0.90 8.09
C ALA A 261 10.39 1.34 7.00
N ILE A 262 9.11 1.01 7.17
CA ILE A 262 8.03 1.43 6.26
C ILE A 262 7.86 2.96 6.28
N LEU A 263 7.89 3.58 7.47
CA LEU A 263 7.64 5.01 7.66
C LEU A 263 8.83 5.91 7.29
N SER A 264 10.06 5.38 7.34
CA SER A 264 11.29 6.18 7.17
C SER A 264 11.72 6.40 5.76
N ARG A 265 11.24 5.54 4.85
CA ARG A 265 11.75 5.45 3.48
C ARG A 265 13.28 5.47 3.44
N ARG A 266 13.93 4.90 4.47
CA ARG A 266 15.35 4.57 4.38
C ARG A 266 15.54 3.58 3.24
N ARG A 267 16.68 3.69 2.58
CA ARG A 267 17.05 2.71 1.56
C ARG A 267 17.54 1.45 2.25
N TYR A 268 16.99 0.33 1.82
CA TYR A 268 17.35 -0.97 2.29
C TYR A 268 17.72 -1.88 1.14
N ASP A 269 18.61 -2.82 1.43
CA ASP A 269 18.94 -3.93 0.56
C ASP A 269 18.07 -5.15 0.89
N PRO A 270 17.85 -6.08 -0.05
CA PRO A 270 17.15 -7.34 0.25
C PRO A 270 17.75 -8.10 1.44
N SER A 271 19.05 -7.94 1.70
CA SER A 271 19.78 -8.55 2.82
C SER A 271 19.69 -7.78 4.14
N SER A 272 19.13 -6.57 4.16
CA SER A 272 18.89 -5.83 5.41
C SER A 272 17.99 -6.64 6.34
N ARG A 273 18.33 -6.68 7.63
CA ARG A 273 17.64 -7.46 8.65
C ARG A 273 16.86 -6.57 9.62
N PHE A 274 15.73 -7.09 10.09
CA PHE A 274 14.93 -6.53 11.17
C PHE A 274 14.83 -7.51 12.33
N GLY A 275 14.69 -6.97 13.54
CA GLY A 275 14.63 -7.75 14.76
C GLY A 275 15.97 -8.30 15.24
N THR A 276 15.95 -8.96 16.39
CA THR A 276 17.17 -9.37 17.11
C THR A 276 17.31 -10.88 17.24
N GLY A 277 18.52 -11.39 17.08
CA GLY A 277 18.84 -12.80 17.32
C GLY A 277 18.11 -13.75 16.35
N ASN A 278 17.57 -14.84 16.90
CA ASN A 278 16.95 -15.92 16.13
C ASN A 278 15.61 -15.55 15.50
N THR A 279 14.96 -14.49 15.97
CA THR A 279 13.71 -13.98 15.37
C THR A 279 13.99 -13.01 14.22
N SER A 280 15.25 -12.66 13.94
CA SER A 280 15.57 -11.72 12.88
C SER A 280 15.15 -12.22 11.49
N ARG A 281 14.64 -11.31 10.67
CA ARG A 281 14.22 -11.57 9.29
C ARG A 281 14.87 -10.58 8.34
N THR A 282 15.33 -11.05 7.20
CA THR A 282 15.75 -10.22 6.07
C THR A 282 14.54 -9.62 5.37
N ILE A 283 14.73 -8.50 4.66
CA ILE A 283 13.69 -7.94 3.79
C ILE A 283 13.22 -8.95 2.75
N ASP A 284 14.14 -9.75 2.22
CA ASP A 284 13.80 -10.78 1.25
C ASP A 284 12.84 -11.84 1.81
N GLU A 285 13.09 -12.30 3.05
CA GLU A 285 12.19 -13.20 3.77
C GLU A 285 10.82 -12.54 4.01
N LEU A 286 10.78 -11.27 4.45
CA LEU A 286 9.52 -10.54 4.65
C LEU A 286 8.72 -10.35 3.35
N ARG A 287 9.40 -10.15 2.22
CA ARG A 287 8.75 -9.99 0.90
C ARG A 287 8.16 -11.30 0.38
N SER A 288 8.65 -12.44 0.85
CA SER A 288 8.25 -13.76 0.36
C SER A 288 6.73 -14.02 0.46
N PHE A 289 6.06 -13.28 1.34
CA PHE A 289 4.63 -13.40 1.59
C PHE A 289 3.75 -12.58 0.63
N GLY A 290 4.36 -11.70 -0.18
CA GLY A 290 3.65 -10.86 -1.16
C GLY A 290 2.89 -9.67 -0.55
N LEU A 291 2.95 -9.49 0.77
CA LEU A 291 2.35 -8.37 1.49
C LEU A 291 3.31 -7.18 1.67
N PHE A 292 4.61 -7.42 1.52
CA PHE A 292 5.66 -6.40 1.48
C PHE A 292 6.25 -6.29 0.08
N ARG A 293 6.80 -5.12 -0.22
CA ARG A 293 7.49 -4.83 -1.48
C ARG A 293 8.70 -3.95 -1.21
N LEU A 294 9.84 -4.29 -1.82
CA LEU A 294 10.95 -3.37 -1.95
C LEU A 294 10.85 -2.68 -3.30
N THR A 295 10.75 -1.35 -3.31
CA THR A 295 10.71 -0.55 -4.54
C THR A 295 12.06 -0.59 -5.26
N GLY A 296 12.10 -0.20 -6.53
CA GLY A 296 13.36 -0.08 -7.27
C GLY A 296 14.35 0.92 -6.67
N GLU A 297 13.88 1.83 -5.80
CA GLU A 297 14.71 2.80 -5.07
C GLU A 297 15.21 2.25 -3.71
N GLY A 298 14.82 1.03 -3.32
CA GLY A 298 15.21 0.42 -2.05
C GLY A 298 14.30 0.77 -0.87
N HIS A 299 13.12 1.35 -1.10
CA HIS A 299 12.16 1.65 -0.03
C HIS A 299 11.21 0.48 0.23
N LEU A 300 10.96 0.17 1.50
CA LEU A 300 10.03 -0.87 1.92
C LEU A 300 8.59 -0.33 1.98
N GLU A 301 7.67 -1.02 1.30
CA GLU A 301 6.24 -0.72 1.26
C GLU A 301 5.43 -1.97 1.66
N CYS A 302 4.20 -1.78 2.13
CA CYS A 302 3.25 -2.86 2.37
C CYS A 302 1.82 -2.44 2.02
N ALA A 303 0.91 -3.42 1.92
CA ALA A 303 -0.51 -3.12 1.76
C ALA A 303 -1.03 -2.34 2.98
N PHE A 304 -1.87 -1.33 2.77
CA PHE A 304 -2.35 -0.47 3.86
C PHE A 304 -3.08 -1.27 4.94
N ILE A 305 -3.83 -2.31 4.54
CA ILE A 305 -4.47 -3.23 5.48
C ILE A 305 -3.45 -3.85 6.45
N LEU A 306 -2.30 -4.32 5.96
CA LEU A 306 -1.25 -4.89 6.78
C LEU A 306 -0.61 -3.82 7.68
N PHE A 307 -0.33 -2.63 7.13
CA PHE A 307 0.18 -1.50 7.90
C PHE A 307 -0.72 -1.19 9.10
N TYR A 308 -2.03 -1.10 8.86
CA TYR A 308 -3.03 -0.90 9.91
C TYR A 308 -2.96 -1.99 10.99
N HIS A 309 -2.80 -3.26 10.61
CA HIS A 309 -2.70 -4.34 11.59
C HIS A 309 -1.41 -4.32 12.40
N LEU A 310 -0.26 -4.08 11.76
CA LEU A 310 1.00 -3.91 12.49
C LEU A 310 0.89 -2.77 13.51
N MET A 311 0.16 -1.71 13.17
CA MET A 311 -0.09 -0.61 14.09
C MET A 311 -1.04 -0.98 15.23
N MET A 312 -2.11 -1.72 14.96
CA MET A 312 -3.02 -2.22 16.01
C MET A 312 -2.28 -3.13 16.97
N GLU A 313 -1.43 -4.02 16.45
CA GLU A 313 -0.66 -4.95 17.26
C GLU A 313 0.27 -4.23 18.24
N ILE A 314 0.97 -3.18 17.78
CA ILE A 314 1.77 -2.34 18.69
C ILE A 314 0.86 -1.57 19.64
N SER A 315 -0.27 -1.05 19.15
CA SER A 315 -1.16 -0.22 19.95
C SER A 315 -1.82 -0.99 21.10
N GLU A 316 -2.35 -2.19 20.86
CA GLU A 316 -2.97 -3.03 21.91
C GLU A 316 -1.97 -3.40 23.02
N ARG A 317 -0.67 -3.46 22.69
CA ARG A 317 0.41 -3.75 23.63
C ARG A 317 0.90 -2.51 24.38
N LEU A 318 0.43 -1.31 24.03
CA LEU A 318 0.80 -0.05 24.65
C LEU A 318 -0.38 0.52 25.48
N PRO A 319 -0.17 0.87 26.75
CA PRO A 319 -1.24 1.42 27.58
C PRO A 319 -1.71 2.79 27.06
N GLY A 320 -3.03 3.01 27.02
CA GLY A 320 -3.65 4.31 26.75
C GLY A 320 -3.96 4.62 25.28
N VAL A 321 -3.92 3.63 24.38
CA VAL A 321 -4.41 3.81 23.01
C VAL A 321 -5.93 3.84 23.00
N ASP A 322 -6.51 4.90 22.45
CA ASP A 322 -7.93 5.00 22.16
C ASP A 322 -8.33 3.98 21.07
N ASP A 323 -9.36 3.18 21.33
CA ASP A 323 -9.82 2.05 20.50
C ASP A 323 -10.37 2.48 19.12
N ASN A 324 -10.56 3.78 18.87
CA ASN A 324 -11.20 4.27 17.65
C ASN A 324 -10.24 4.57 16.49
N LEU A 325 -9.04 3.96 16.49
CA LEU A 325 -8.07 4.04 15.39
C LEU A 325 -8.68 3.73 14.03
N LEU A 326 -9.54 2.71 14.00
CA LEU A 326 -10.18 2.31 12.77
C LEU A 326 -11.11 3.41 12.25
N GLY A 327 -11.80 4.16 13.11
CA GLY A 327 -12.68 5.27 12.73
C GLY A 327 -11.95 6.39 11.97
N TYR A 328 -10.70 6.70 12.31
CA TYR A 328 -9.87 7.66 11.54
C TYR A 328 -9.59 7.16 10.13
N PHE A 329 -9.45 5.84 10.01
CA PHE A 329 -9.16 5.16 8.76
C PHE A 329 -10.37 4.60 8.05
N THR A 330 -11.60 4.66 8.57
CA THR A 330 -12.77 4.01 7.94
C THR A 330 -13.88 4.98 7.57
N ASN A 331 -13.90 6.17 8.17
CA ASN A 331 -14.91 7.18 7.87
C ASN A 331 -14.77 7.75 6.44
N PHE A 332 -15.85 7.67 5.65
CA PHE A 332 -15.96 8.27 4.30
C PHE A 332 -15.99 9.80 4.29
N VAL A 333 -16.08 10.41 5.47
CA VAL A 333 -16.33 11.83 5.64
C VAL A 333 -15.32 12.39 6.63
N LEU A 334 -14.23 12.93 6.12
CA LEU A 334 -13.28 13.69 6.93
C LEU A 334 -13.78 15.15 7.02
N SER A 335 -14.19 15.57 8.21
CA SER A 335 -14.21 16.99 8.57
C SER A 335 -12.76 17.47 8.72
N TRP A 336 -12.54 18.78 8.68
CA TRP A 336 -11.20 19.35 8.89
C TRP A 336 -10.59 18.93 10.23
N GLN A 337 -11.39 18.94 11.30
CA GLN A 337 -11.01 18.40 12.62
C GLN A 337 -10.57 16.92 12.56
N ARG A 338 -11.16 16.10 11.68
CA ARG A 338 -10.71 14.70 11.50
C ARG A 338 -9.37 14.60 10.78
N PHE A 339 -9.00 15.60 9.97
CA PHE A 339 -7.68 15.65 9.34
C PHE A 339 -6.59 16.02 10.34
N GLU A 340 -6.85 16.95 11.25
CA GLU A 340 -5.95 17.30 12.36
C GLU A 340 -5.71 16.08 13.27
N ASN A 341 -6.77 15.33 13.59
CA ASN A 341 -6.65 14.07 14.32
C ASN A 341 -5.83 13.03 13.57
N PHE A 342 -5.98 12.91 12.24
CA PHE A 342 -5.13 12.05 11.43
C PHE A 342 -3.66 12.48 11.46
N VAL A 343 -3.37 13.78 11.36
CA VAL A 343 -2.00 14.31 11.39
C VAL A 343 -1.34 14.05 12.75
N ALA A 344 -2.04 14.34 13.85
CA ALA A 344 -1.56 14.05 15.20
C ALA A 344 -1.32 12.54 15.40
N PHE A 345 -2.23 11.72 14.90
CA PHE A 345 -2.08 10.28 14.95
C PHE A 345 -0.89 9.78 14.12
N HIS A 346 -0.70 10.25 12.90
CA HIS A 346 0.46 9.89 12.09
C HIS A 346 1.78 10.33 12.75
N ARG A 347 1.80 11.51 13.38
CA ARG A 347 2.95 11.98 14.15
C ARG A 347 3.26 11.09 15.36
N ARG A 348 2.21 10.59 16.03
CA ARG A 348 2.31 9.60 17.11
C ARG A 348 2.96 8.30 16.62
N LEU A 349 2.53 7.80 15.46
CA LEU A 349 3.13 6.58 14.88
C LEU A 349 4.61 6.74 14.62
N LYS A 350 5.04 7.88 14.11
CA LYS A 350 6.46 8.17 13.94
C LYS A 350 7.20 8.15 15.28
N SER A 351 6.66 8.77 16.33
CA SER A 351 7.26 8.71 17.68
C SER A 351 7.39 7.27 18.18
N ILE A 352 6.36 6.44 18.01
CA ILE A 352 6.41 5.03 18.40
C ILE A 352 7.46 4.27 17.58
N ALA A 353 7.42 4.42 16.26
CA ALA A 353 8.32 3.70 15.36
C ALA A 353 9.79 4.07 15.59
N TYR A 354 10.09 5.35 15.79
CA TYR A 354 11.45 5.85 15.99
C TYR A 354 11.90 5.95 17.45
N SER A 355 11.12 5.39 18.38
CA SER A 355 11.49 5.44 19.78
C SER A 355 12.84 4.77 20.03
N GLY A 356 13.76 5.49 20.68
CA GLY A 356 15.08 4.99 21.04
C GLY A 356 16.13 5.04 19.91
N ILE A 357 15.83 5.66 18.77
CA ILE A 357 16.79 5.85 17.68
C ILE A 357 16.88 7.32 17.24
N GLU A 358 18.10 7.75 16.90
CA GLU A 358 18.34 9.03 16.25
C GLU A 358 17.97 8.94 14.76
N VAL A 359 17.20 9.92 14.29
CA VAL A 359 16.74 9.96 12.90
C VAL A 359 17.04 11.32 12.32
N GLU A 360 17.66 11.35 11.14
CA GLU A 360 17.84 12.61 10.42
C GLU A 360 16.49 13.26 10.18
N TRP A 361 16.39 14.56 10.44
CA TRP A 361 15.11 15.24 10.44
C TRP A 361 14.43 15.23 9.05
N SER A 362 15.24 15.29 8.00
CA SER A 362 14.81 15.12 6.60
C SER A 362 14.10 13.78 6.36
N ALA A 363 14.62 12.69 6.95
CA ALA A 363 14.02 11.35 6.88
C ALA A 363 12.78 11.24 7.79
N PHE A 364 12.79 11.88 8.95
CA PHE A 364 11.65 11.85 9.87
C PHE A 364 10.40 12.51 9.29
N HIS A 365 10.52 13.62 8.54
CA HIS A 365 9.40 14.17 7.76
C HIS A 365 9.60 14.04 6.24
N ASP A 366 10.02 12.87 5.80
CA ASP A 366 10.12 12.58 4.38
C ASP A 366 8.83 12.97 3.61
N GLY A 367 9.02 13.57 2.44
CA GLY A 367 7.98 14.23 1.65
C GLY A 367 7.86 15.74 1.91
N SER A 368 8.42 16.29 2.98
CA SER A 368 8.49 17.73 3.17
C SER A 368 9.55 18.39 2.29
N ARG A 369 9.26 19.59 1.81
CA ARG A 369 10.30 20.55 1.42
C ARG A 369 10.74 21.28 2.68
N PHE A 370 12.04 21.43 2.87
CA PHE A 370 12.62 22.09 4.04
C PHE A 370 13.48 23.27 3.66
N GLY A 371 13.68 24.18 4.63
CA GLY A 371 14.80 25.11 4.62
C GLY A 371 16.12 24.41 4.97
N PRO A 372 17.14 25.15 5.42
CA PRO A 372 18.40 24.57 5.90
C PRO A 372 18.16 23.67 7.13
N ILE A 373 18.45 22.37 6.99
CA ILE A 373 18.24 21.36 8.04
C ILE A 373 19.38 20.34 8.17
N ASP A 374 20.53 20.64 7.55
CA ASP A 374 21.67 19.73 7.50
C ASP A 374 22.18 19.40 8.91
N ASN A 375 22.46 18.11 9.17
CA ASN A 375 22.94 17.59 10.46
C ASN A 375 21.98 17.82 11.66
N ILE A 376 20.70 18.04 11.40
CA ILE A 376 19.66 18.05 12.44
C ILE A 376 19.07 16.65 12.55
N TYR A 377 19.10 16.10 13.76
CA TYR A 377 18.48 14.83 14.08
C TYR A 377 17.37 15.03 15.10
N ILE A 378 16.34 14.19 15.03
CA ILE A 378 15.30 14.09 16.05
C ILE A 378 15.52 12.79 16.85
N GLU A 379 15.35 12.90 18.15
CA GLU A 379 15.38 11.80 19.09
C GLU A 379 14.01 11.68 19.77
N GLU A 380 13.43 10.49 19.73
CA GLU A 380 12.22 10.15 20.49
C GLU A 380 12.65 9.21 21.62
N PRO A 381 13.05 9.74 22.80
CA PRO A 381 13.62 8.91 23.86
C PRO A 381 12.59 7.93 24.43
N ASN A 382 11.31 8.31 24.39
CA ASN A 382 10.20 7.44 24.77
C ASN A 382 9.08 7.54 23.73
N PRO A 383 8.32 6.46 23.52
CA PRO A 383 7.21 6.50 22.57
C PRO A 383 6.08 7.37 23.12
N ARG A 384 5.52 8.24 22.27
CA ARG A 384 4.34 9.04 22.63
C ARG A 384 3.09 8.19 22.54
N HIS A 385 2.49 7.92 23.69
CA HIS A 385 1.28 7.09 23.77
C HIS A 385 -0.01 7.90 23.83
N LEU A 386 0.07 9.23 23.93
CA LEU A 386 -1.10 10.05 24.19
C LEU A 386 -1.26 11.12 23.11
N VAL A 387 -2.41 11.10 22.43
CA VAL A 387 -2.93 12.22 21.64
C VAL A 387 -4.13 12.77 22.39
N VAL A 388 -4.17 14.08 22.60
CA VAL A 388 -5.23 14.76 23.34
C VAL A 388 -5.73 15.99 22.60
N GLU A 389 -7.01 16.27 22.76
CA GLU A 389 -7.62 17.52 22.30
C GLU A 389 -7.61 18.52 23.46
N ALA A 390 -7.15 19.75 23.19
CA ALA A 390 -7.17 20.82 24.17
C ALA A 390 -8.59 21.40 24.31
N VAL A 391 -9.00 21.68 25.55
CA VAL A 391 -10.33 22.27 25.85
C VAL A 391 -10.42 23.71 25.37
N SER A 392 -9.29 24.41 25.30
CA SER A 392 -9.16 25.81 24.88
C SER A 392 -8.08 25.99 23.83
N GLN A 393 -8.05 27.16 23.19
CA GLN A 393 -7.00 27.52 22.25
C GLN A 393 -5.72 27.89 23.01
N HIS A 394 -4.58 27.34 22.62
CA HIS A 394 -3.28 27.63 23.22
C HIS A 394 -2.35 28.29 22.20
N ALA A 395 -1.53 29.22 22.70
CA ALA A 395 -0.38 29.74 21.98
C ALA A 395 0.77 28.72 22.07
N THR A 396 1.46 28.53 20.96
CA THR A 396 2.46 27.45 20.80
C THR A 396 3.89 27.94 20.65
N LYS A 397 4.08 29.26 20.57
CA LYS A 397 5.40 29.87 20.59
C LYS A 397 6.10 29.53 21.90
N SER A 398 7.35 29.09 21.84
CA SER A 398 8.14 28.82 23.05
C SER A 398 8.19 29.99 24.03
N SER A 399 8.12 31.23 23.54
CA SER A 399 8.06 32.47 24.34
C SER A 399 6.72 32.72 25.04
N ALA A 400 5.64 32.09 24.59
CA ALA A 400 4.27 32.31 25.06
C ALA A 400 3.62 31.06 25.66
N SER A 401 4.22 29.88 25.49
CA SER A 401 3.64 28.60 25.92
C SER A 401 3.75 28.45 27.44
N ASP A 402 2.60 28.47 28.10
CA ASP A 402 2.46 27.81 29.39
C ASP A 402 2.62 26.31 29.13
N PHE A 403 3.53 25.65 29.84
CA PHE A 403 3.80 24.20 29.61
C PHE A 403 2.60 23.32 30.01
N LYS A 404 1.51 23.93 30.48
CA LYS A 404 0.33 23.26 30.98
C LYS A 404 -0.84 23.45 30.02
N VAL A 405 -1.38 22.34 29.55
CA VAL A 405 -2.56 22.31 28.66
C VAL A 405 -3.69 21.59 29.36
N LEU A 406 -4.87 22.20 29.39
CA LEU A 406 -6.08 21.55 29.87
C LEU A 406 -6.63 20.67 28.74
N ALA A 407 -6.47 19.36 28.89
CA ALA A 407 -6.93 18.35 27.93
C ALA A 407 -8.33 17.86 28.26
N ASP A 408 -9.10 17.60 27.21
CA ASP A 408 -10.45 17.06 27.37
C ASP A 408 -10.39 15.69 28.06
N HIS A 409 -11.28 15.50 29.04
CA HIS A 409 -11.40 14.29 29.85
C HIS A 409 -10.14 13.81 30.60
N ARG A 410 -9.03 14.57 30.63
CA ARG A 410 -7.76 14.18 31.30
C ARG A 410 -7.16 15.22 32.24
N GLY A 411 -7.73 16.41 32.32
CA GLY A 411 -7.27 17.46 33.23
C GLY A 411 -6.04 18.19 32.69
N GLU A 412 -5.25 18.80 33.58
CA GLU A 412 -4.08 19.58 33.20
C GLU A 412 -2.89 18.65 32.91
N LEU A 413 -2.27 18.81 31.74
CA LEU A 413 -1.12 18.03 31.27
C LEU A 413 0.09 18.93 31.10
N ASP A 414 1.25 18.46 31.55
CA ASP A 414 2.53 19.12 31.32
C ASP A 414 3.15 18.64 30.00
N ILE A 415 3.26 19.54 29.03
CA ILE A 415 3.78 19.26 27.69
C ILE A 415 5.30 19.03 27.70
N SER A 416 5.99 19.46 28.76
CA SER A 416 7.43 19.28 28.94
C SER A 416 7.84 17.83 29.20
N GLU A 417 6.89 16.98 29.60
CA GLU A 417 7.14 15.57 29.86
C GLU A 417 7.33 14.73 28.57
N THR A 418 7.22 15.34 27.37
CA THR A 418 7.49 14.75 26.03
C THR A 418 6.68 13.49 25.67
N LYS A 419 5.64 13.15 26.42
CA LYS A 419 4.82 11.93 26.22
C LYS A 419 3.54 12.14 25.42
N THR A 420 3.24 13.39 25.07
CA THR A 420 1.93 13.80 24.55
C THR A 420 2.07 14.58 23.24
N ILE A 421 1.10 14.37 22.36
CA ILE A 421 0.84 15.17 21.17
C ILE A 421 -0.51 15.85 21.38
N ILE A 422 -0.58 17.15 21.11
CA ILE A 422 -1.75 17.96 21.42
C ILE A 422 -2.36 18.44 20.12
N ILE A 423 -3.66 18.23 20.01
CA ILE A 423 -4.53 18.84 19.01
C ILE A 423 -5.11 20.07 19.67
N ASN A 424 -4.91 21.23 19.06
CA ASN A 424 -5.30 22.50 19.66
C ASN A 424 -6.83 22.66 19.68
N GLY A 425 -7.33 23.59 20.50
CA GLY A 425 -8.74 23.86 20.63
C GLY A 425 -9.37 24.24 19.29
N THR A 426 -10.63 23.86 19.08
CA THR A 426 -11.32 24.06 17.80
C THR A 426 -11.29 25.54 17.37
N SER A 427 -11.09 25.77 16.08
CA SER A 427 -10.96 27.13 15.51
C SER A 427 -9.77 27.94 16.06
N ALA A 428 -8.74 27.27 16.61
CA ALA A 428 -7.50 27.92 16.99
C ALA A 428 -6.97 28.76 15.82
N SER A 429 -6.55 29.98 16.13
CA SER A 429 -5.96 30.84 15.11
C SER A 429 -4.57 30.37 14.70
N THR A 430 -3.91 29.52 15.48
CA THR A 430 -2.51 29.08 15.30
C THR A 430 -2.35 27.64 15.78
N ALA A 431 -1.44 26.90 15.14
CA ALA A 431 -1.00 25.56 15.52
C ALA A 431 -2.13 24.56 15.70
N ASP A 432 -2.40 23.74 14.69
CA ASP A 432 -3.46 22.73 14.81
C ASP A 432 -2.99 21.53 15.63
N VAL A 433 -1.71 21.14 15.48
CA VAL A 433 -1.08 20.07 16.26
C VAL A 433 0.28 20.53 16.76
N PHE A 434 0.59 20.29 18.04
CA PHE A 434 1.90 20.65 18.59
C PHE A 434 2.37 19.65 19.64
N SER A 435 3.69 19.55 19.79
CA SER A 435 4.33 18.73 20.80
C SER A 435 5.76 19.21 21.05
N GLN A 436 6.32 18.94 22.22
CA GLN A 436 7.72 19.27 22.49
C GLN A 436 8.63 18.12 22.03
N VAL A 437 9.66 18.41 21.25
CA VAL A 437 10.60 17.41 20.68
C VAL A 437 12.03 17.64 21.14
N GLN A 438 12.83 16.57 21.09
CA GLN A 438 14.26 16.60 21.36
C GLN A 438 15.01 16.55 20.02
N LEU A 439 15.70 17.63 19.69
CA LEU A 439 16.59 17.70 18.54
C LEU A 439 18.04 17.54 18.97
N ILE A 440 18.87 17.06 18.05
CA ILE A 440 20.33 17.06 18.14
C ILE A 440 20.84 17.94 17.01
N ILE A 441 21.38 19.10 17.37
CA ILE A 441 21.94 20.09 16.44
C ILE A 441 23.40 20.28 16.81
N ASP A 442 24.31 20.03 15.86
CA ASP A 442 25.76 20.12 16.09
C ASP A 442 26.24 19.35 17.34
N LYS A 443 25.67 18.15 17.56
CA LYS A 443 25.92 17.27 18.72
C LYS A 443 25.46 17.84 20.07
N ARG A 444 24.57 18.82 20.07
CA ARG A 444 23.93 19.35 21.28
C ARG A 444 22.46 19.00 21.27
N GLN A 445 21.97 18.54 22.41
CA GLN A 445 20.56 18.32 22.64
C GLN A 445 19.85 19.66 22.84
N VAL A 446 18.84 19.92 22.01
CA VAL A 446 17.99 21.11 22.06
C VAL A 446 16.53 20.66 22.16
N GLN A 447 15.84 21.13 23.18
CA GLN A 447 14.42 20.88 23.37
C GLN A 447 13.63 22.07 22.78
N CYS A 448 12.66 21.79 21.91
CA CYS A 448 11.89 22.82 21.21
C CYS A 448 10.45 22.39 20.98
N ASN A 449 9.56 23.34 20.64
CA ASN A 449 8.21 23.01 20.21
C ASN A 449 8.24 22.65 18.71
N GLU A 450 7.69 21.48 18.39
CA GLU A 450 7.31 21.12 17.04
C GLU A 450 5.84 21.47 16.84
N VAL A 451 5.59 22.29 15.82
CA VAL A 451 4.26 22.77 15.52
C VAL A 451 3.88 22.47 14.08
N ILE A 452 2.76 21.78 13.92
CA ILE A 452 2.19 21.40 12.63
C ILE A 452 0.91 22.22 12.41
N GLN A 453 0.94 23.06 11.38
CA GLN A 453 -0.22 23.79 10.90
C GLN A 453 -0.78 23.09 9.67
N CYS A 454 -2.04 22.71 9.72
CA CYS A 454 -2.81 22.30 8.56
C CYS A 454 -3.45 23.57 7.95
N LYS A 455 -3.42 23.70 6.62
CA LYS A 455 -4.10 24.81 5.95
C LYS A 455 -4.73 24.37 4.63
N LEU A 456 -6.04 24.55 4.53
CA LEU A 456 -6.74 24.43 3.26
C LEU A 456 -6.67 25.75 2.49
N VAL A 457 -5.89 25.77 1.42
CA VAL A 457 -5.85 26.88 0.46
C VAL A 457 -6.85 26.58 -0.67
N GLN A 458 -7.51 27.61 -1.21
CA GLN A 458 -8.48 27.42 -2.29
C GLN A 458 -7.81 26.79 -3.51
N ALA A 459 -8.47 25.86 -4.20
CA ALA A 459 -7.91 24.97 -5.25
C ALA A 459 -7.22 25.64 -6.46
N LYS A 460 -7.19 26.98 -6.55
CA LYS A 460 -6.49 27.75 -7.58
C LYS A 460 -5.43 28.71 -7.03
N GLN A 461 -5.36 28.87 -5.72
CA GLN A 461 -4.37 29.71 -5.06
C GLN A 461 -3.13 28.87 -4.76
N LYS A 462 -1.97 29.41 -5.13
CA LYS A 462 -0.68 28.84 -4.76
C LYS A 462 -0.24 29.40 -3.41
N LEU A 463 0.47 28.59 -2.65
CA LEU A 463 1.16 29.05 -1.46
C LEU A 463 2.31 29.98 -1.90
N THR A 464 2.33 31.19 -1.37
CA THR A 464 3.38 32.19 -1.58
C THR A 464 4.28 32.29 -0.36
N GLU A 465 5.48 32.83 -0.53
CA GLU A 465 6.42 33.08 0.57
C GLU A 465 5.79 33.94 1.67
N SER A 466 5.11 35.03 1.31
CA SER A 466 4.49 35.92 2.30
C SER A 466 3.41 35.20 3.12
N THR A 467 2.54 34.41 2.47
CA THR A 467 1.52 33.63 3.18
C THR A 467 2.14 32.56 4.07
N TYR A 468 3.23 31.93 3.64
CA TYR A 468 3.94 30.95 4.46
C TYR A 468 4.55 31.59 5.71
N LEU A 469 5.28 32.71 5.53
CA LEU A 469 5.91 33.43 6.62
C LEU A 469 4.90 34.01 7.61
N GLU A 470 3.77 34.54 7.11
CA GLU A 470 2.66 35.00 7.96
C GLU A 470 2.12 33.86 8.84
N GLU A 471 1.92 32.67 8.29
CA GLU A 471 1.45 31.50 9.05
C GLU A 471 2.49 31.03 10.07
N MET A 472 3.77 31.00 9.67
CA MET A 472 4.89 30.59 10.53
C MET A 472 5.07 31.54 11.70
N LEU A 473 5.25 32.84 11.44
CA LEU A 473 5.50 33.87 12.46
C LEU A 473 4.35 34.04 13.44
N ARG A 474 3.14 33.63 13.06
CA ARG A 474 1.98 33.61 13.96
C ARG A 474 2.05 32.46 14.96
N THR A 475 2.72 31.38 14.59
CA THR A 475 2.59 30.06 15.20
C THR A 475 3.81 29.65 16.03
N VAL A 476 5.01 30.01 15.57
CA VAL A 476 6.29 29.59 16.15
C VAL A 476 7.22 30.77 16.42
N ASP A 477 8.22 30.56 17.28
CA ASP A 477 9.40 31.43 17.36
C ASP A 477 10.47 30.92 16.37
N GLU A 478 10.78 31.74 15.35
CA GLU A 478 11.52 31.37 14.12
C GLU A 478 12.86 30.63 14.36
N ASP A 479 13.60 30.99 15.41
CA ASP A 479 14.92 30.41 15.70
C ASP A 479 14.91 29.32 16.77
N LEU A 480 13.76 29.11 17.44
CA LEU A 480 13.64 28.21 18.59
C LEU A 480 12.80 26.98 18.29
N ASP A 481 11.76 27.15 17.49
CA ASP A 481 10.71 26.16 17.27
C ASP A 481 10.77 25.57 15.87
N VAL A 482 10.22 24.36 15.72
CA VAL A 482 10.05 23.70 14.43
C VAL A 482 8.65 23.97 13.90
N PHE A 483 8.58 24.38 12.63
CA PHE A 483 7.31 24.65 11.95
C PHE A 483 7.10 23.77 10.72
N LEU A 484 5.94 23.11 10.63
CA LEU A 484 5.53 22.34 9.46
C LEU A 484 4.16 22.79 8.96
N LEU A 485 4.08 23.26 7.72
CA LEU A 485 2.81 23.57 7.07
C LEU A 485 2.35 22.42 6.19
N ILE A 486 1.21 21.81 6.50
CA ILE A 486 0.55 20.80 5.67
C ILE A 486 -0.56 21.44 4.87
N THR A 487 -0.44 21.42 3.54
CA THR A 487 -1.43 22.04 2.65
C THR A 487 -1.59 21.30 1.32
N PRO A 488 -2.82 21.14 0.81
CA PRO A 488 -3.05 20.60 -0.53
C PRO A 488 -2.79 21.65 -1.63
N ALA A 489 -2.29 22.84 -1.29
CA ALA A 489 -1.89 23.85 -2.27
C ALA A 489 -0.59 23.42 -2.98
N GLU A 490 -0.45 23.81 -4.25
CA GLU A 490 0.88 23.92 -4.84
C GLU A 490 1.57 25.18 -4.30
N ALA A 491 2.87 25.11 -4.04
CA ALA A 491 3.64 26.31 -3.71
C ALA A 491 4.33 26.91 -4.94
N THR A 492 4.56 28.21 -4.86
CA THR A 492 5.61 28.86 -5.67
C THR A 492 6.99 28.41 -5.19
N GLU A 493 8.01 28.55 -6.04
CA GLU A 493 9.40 28.32 -5.64
C GLU A 493 9.88 29.50 -4.81
N PHE A 494 10.14 29.26 -3.52
CA PHE A 494 10.73 30.22 -2.58
C PHE A 494 11.55 29.46 -1.54
N PRO A 495 12.63 30.07 -1.01
CA PRO A 495 13.42 29.47 0.06
C PRO A 495 12.58 29.38 1.35
N LEU A 496 12.73 28.27 2.07
CA LEU A 496 12.10 28.11 3.38
C LEU A 496 13.08 28.53 4.48
N PRO A 497 12.60 29.13 5.58
CA PRO A 497 13.43 29.46 6.74
C PRO A 497 14.08 28.21 7.38
N PRO A 498 15.15 28.39 8.17
CA PRO A 498 15.67 27.33 9.03
C PRO A 498 14.57 26.76 9.93
N HIS A 499 14.67 25.48 10.27
CA HIS A 499 13.70 24.80 11.13
C HIS A 499 12.23 24.83 10.64
N ALA A 500 12.02 25.16 9.36
CA ALA A 500 10.72 25.27 8.75
C ALA A 500 10.57 24.32 7.55
N GLY A 501 9.41 23.68 7.44
CA GLY A 501 9.06 22.78 6.36
C GLY A 501 7.65 22.97 5.82
N SER A 502 7.40 22.41 4.63
CA SER A 502 6.08 22.39 4.02
C SER A 502 5.79 21.06 3.33
N PHE A 503 4.61 20.50 3.59
CA PHE A 503 4.02 19.37 2.87
C PHE A 503 2.99 19.90 1.87
N GLN A 504 3.26 19.71 0.58
CA GLN A 504 2.47 20.25 -0.52
C GLN A 504 1.71 19.17 -1.28
N LYS A 505 0.79 19.55 -2.17
CA LYS A 505 -0.06 18.61 -2.91
C LYS A 505 0.67 17.42 -3.53
N THR A 506 1.77 17.67 -4.24
CA THR A 506 2.59 16.65 -4.92
C THR A 506 3.27 15.69 -3.93
N SER A 507 3.68 16.21 -2.77
CA SER A 507 4.21 15.41 -1.67
C SER A 507 3.12 14.67 -0.89
N LEU A 508 1.95 15.28 -0.71
CA LEU A 508 0.78 14.65 -0.09
C LEU A 508 0.29 13.48 -0.94
N THR A 509 0.18 13.65 -2.26
CA THR A 509 -0.05 12.53 -3.18
C THR A 509 1.10 11.53 -3.07
N THR A 510 2.36 11.92 -3.21
CA THR A 510 3.45 10.94 -3.18
C THR A 510 3.58 10.18 -1.85
N THR A 511 3.37 10.81 -0.69
CA THR A 511 3.49 10.19 0.65
C THR A 511 2.19 9.50 1.08
N LEU A 512 1.01 10.09 0.82
CA LEU A 512 -0.29 9.49 1.14
C LEU A 512 -0.80 8.50 0.07
N ASP A 513 -0.38 8.58 -1.19
CA ASP A 513 -0.55 7.54 -2.22
C ASP A 513 0.42 6.36 -2.02
N ARG A 514 1.35 6.46 -1.05
CA ARG A 514 2.28 5.38 -0.66
C ARG A 514 1.95 4.78 0.70
N LEU A 515 1.35 5.57 1.61
CA LEU A 515 0.50 5.07 2.70
C LEU A 515 -0.92 4.69 2.22
N ARG A 516 -1.18 4.81 0.91
CA ARG A 516 -2.47 4.68 0.19
C ARG A 516 -3.69 4.97 1.03
N VAL A 517 -3.83 6.25 1.34
CA VAL A 517 -5.05 6.87 1.84
C VAL A 517 -5.77 7.53 0.67
N VAL A 518 -6.53 6.74 -0.10
CA VAL A 518 -7.55 7.27 -1.03
C VAL A 518 -8.57 8.15 -0.28
N ARG A 519 -8.65 8.00 1.06
CA ARG A 519 -9.58 8.72 1.93
C ARG A 519 -9.30 10.22 2.08
N ILE A 520 -8.04 10.67 2.07
CA ILE A 520 -7.69 12.09 2.30
C ILE A 520 -7.85 12.86 1.00
N GLU A 521 -7.35 12.33 -0.12
CA GLU A 521 -7.48 12.99 -1.41
C GLU A 521 -8.94 12.99 -1.91
N ALA A 522 -9.67 11.87 -1.80
CA ALA A 522 -11.09 11.82 -2.17
C ALA A 522 -11.96 12.71 -1.25
N CYS A 523 -11.70 12.76 0.08
CA CYS A 523 -12.44 13.68 0.95
C CYS A 523 -12.14 15.16 0.66
N LEU A 524 -10.88 15.52 0.39
CA LEU A 524 -10.50 16.89 0.09
C LEU A 524 -10.99 17.34 -1.30
N ILE A 525 -11.08 16.43 -2.28
CA ILE A 525 -11.49 16.73 -3.66
C ILE A 525 -13.01 16.62 -3.84
N ASP A 526 -13.70 15.57 -3.35
CA ASP A 526 -15.14 15.38 -3.57
C ASP A 526 -16.01 16.35 -2.76
N ARG A 527 -15.58 16.75 -1.55
CA ARG A 527 -16.29 17.79 -0.78
C ARG A 527 -16.22 19.18 -1.43
N MET A 528 -15.30 19.43 -2.36
CA MET A 528 -15.31 20.68 -3.13
C MET A 528 -16.49 20.77 -4.12
N SER A 529 -17.10 19.64 -4.52
CA SER A 529 -18.28 19.66 -5.39
C SER A 529 -19.58 19.81 -4.60
N ILE A 530 -19.68 19.15 -3.45
CA ILE A 530 -20.88 19.15 -2.59
C ILE A 530 -20.94 20.40 -1.71
N SER A 531 -19.82 20.82 -1.12
CA SER A 531 -19.77 22.01 -0.26
C SER A 531 -19.94 23.30 -1.09
N ARG A 532 -19.49 23.34 -2.36
CA ARG A 532 -19.84 24.46 -3.27
C ARG A 532 -21.32 24.52 -3.59
N ARG A 533 -22.00 23.39 -3.77
CA ARG A 533 -23.47 23.37 -3.97
C ARG A 533 -24.22 23.79 -2.71
N ILE A 534 -23.80 23.33 -1.54
CA ILE A 534 -24.42 23.70 -0.26
C ILE A 534 -24.15 25.17 0.08
N MET A 535 -22.91 25.67 -0.08
CA MET A 535 -22.56 27.08 0.12
C MET A 535 -23.25 27.99 -0.89
N HIS A 536 -23.34 27.60 -2.16
CA HIS A 536 -24.08 28.39 -3.16
C HIS A 536 -25.60 28.39 -2.86
N CYS A 537 -26.17 27.29 -2.37
CA CYS A 537 -27.55 27.25 -1.89
C CYS A 537 -27.76 28.09 -0.63
N VAL A 538 -26.80 28.11 0.31
CA VAL A 538 -26.86 28.92 1.54
C VAL A 538 -26.66 30.41 1.23
N GLU A 539 -25.82 30.78 0.26
CA GLU A 539 -25.66 32.16 -0.22
C GLU A 539 -26.87 32.65 -1.02
N LEU A 540 -27.53 31.78 -1.79
CA LEU A 540 -28.80 32.08 -2.47
C LEU A 540 -29.97 32.20 -1.46
N MET A 541 -29.99 31.42 -0.38
CA MET A 541 -30.99 31.56 0.69
C MET A 541 -30.70 32.74 1.63
N GLY A 542 -29.43 33.11 1.82
CA GLY A 542 -29.01 34.28 2.59
C GLY A 542 -29.24 35.61 1.86
N SER A 543 -29.27 35.60 0.52
CA SER A 543 -29.61 36.78 -0.30
C SER A 543 -31.11 36.98 -0.50
N ALA A 544 -31.93 35.93 -0.33
CA ALA A 544 -33.39 36.01 -0.40
C ALA A 544 -34.08 36.50 0.90
N THR A 545 -33.34 36.70 2.00
CA THR A 545 -33.91 37.05 3.32
C THR A 545 -33.60 38.47 3.80
N ARG A 546 -33.21 39.39 2.91
CA ARG A 546 -33.11 40.83 3.24
C ARG A 546 -34.33 41.64 2.80
N GLN A 547 -35.22 41.88 3.78
CA GLN A 547 -36.06 43.07 4.05
C GLN A 547 -37.57 42.77 4.24
N PRO A 548 -38.33 43.64 4.95
CA PRO A 548 -38.03 44.46 6.12
C PRO A 548 -38.99 44.17 7.30
N ARG A 549 -38.70 44.82 8.44
CA ARG A 549 -39.40 44.66 9.73
C ARG A 549 -40.90 44.99 9.67
N GLY A 550 -41.69 44.10 10.25
CA GLY A 550 -42.99 44.42 10.84
C GLY A 550 -44.02 43.31 10.61
N LEU A 551 -44.24 42.43 11.60
CA LEU A 551 -45.50 41.73 11.87
C LEU A 551 -45.41 40.91 13.19
N SER A 552 -46.56 40.61 13.76
CA SER A 552 -46.79 40.40 15.21
C SER A 552 -46.50 38.98 15.74
N ARG A 553 -46.49 38.86 17.08
CA ARG A 553 -46.00 37.75 17.91
C ARG A 553 -46.77 36.41 17.81
N ARG A 554 -47.65 36.21 16.81
CA ARG A 554 -48.47 34.99 16.67
C ARG A 554 -48.05 34.02 15.56
N GLU A 555 -47.02 34.33 14.77
CA GLU A 555 -46.52 33.46 13.68
C GLU A 555 -45.20 32.72 14.01
N ARG A 556 -44.73 32.77 15.26
CA ARG A 556 -43.47 32.10 15.66
C ARG A 556 -43.60 30.60 15.95
N ASN A 557 -44.81 30.05 16.07
CA ASN A 557 -45.02 28.65 16.49
C ASN A 557 -45.32 27.66 15.35
N VAL A 558 -45.29 28.07 14.08
CA VAL A 558 -45.46 27.14 12.94
C VAL A 558 -44.12 26.80 12.25
N GLY A 559 -43.06 27.59 12.50
CA GLY A 559 -41.74 27.39 11.88
C GLY A 559 -40.83 26.33 12.51
N PHE A 560 -41.16 25.82 13.71
CA PHE A 560 -40.29 24.87 14.43
C PHE A 560 -40.63 23.39 14.21
N GLN A 561 -41.72 23.08 13.49
CA GLN A 561 -42.14 21.70 13.20
C GLN A 561 -41.82 21.23 11.77
N ALA A 562 -41.41 22.12 10.86
CA ALA A 562 -41.02 21.76 9.49
C ALA A 562 -39.54 21.36 9.32
N LEU A 563 -38.69 21.56 10.35
CA LEU A 563 -37.26 21.22 10.32
C LEU A 563 -36.94 19.80 10.81
N LYS A 564 -37.95 19.04 11.27
CA LYS A 564 -37.78 17.64 11.71
C LYS A 564 -38.23 16.58 10.69
N THR A 565 -38.76 16.97 9.53
CA THR A 565 -39.35 16.05 8.54
C THR A 565 -38.71 16.13 7.15
N GLN A 566 -37.53 16.73 7.00
CA GLN A 566 -36.79 16.76 5.72
C GLN A 566 -35.53 15.88 5.70
N SER A 567 -35.42 14.87 6.58
CA SER A 567 -34.37 13.82 6.48
C SER A 567 -34.92 12.42 6.17
N SER A 568 -36.21 12.31 5.85
CA SER A 568 -36.87 11.06 5.50
C SER A 568 -37.89 11.40 4.41
N ASP A 569 -37.67 10.88 3.21
CA ASP A 569 -38.54 10.86 2.01
C ASP A 569 -37.89 11.51 0.80
N PHE A 570 -36.93 10.82 0.18
CA PHE A 570 -36.71 10.92 -1.26
C PHE A 570 -36.17 9.61 -1.84
N PHE A 571 -36.95 8.54 -1.74
CA PHE A 571 -36.98 7.47 -2.75
C PHE A 571 -38.37 6.78 -2.73
N LEU A 572 -39.14 7.00 -3.82
CA LEU A 572 -40.17 6.15 -4.45
C LEU A 572 -41.42 6.94 -4.90
N MET A 573 -41.54 7.20 -6.21
CA MET A 573 -42.54 6.56 -7.09
C MET A 573 -42.67 7.23 -8.48
N GLY A 574 -42.46 6.38 -9.49
CA GLY A 574 -43.23 6.20 -10.74
C GLY A 574 -44.19 7.26 -11.27
N THR A 575 -43.91 7.65 -12.52
CA THR A 575 -44.84 7.77 -13.68
C THR A 575 -46.14 8.60 -13.59
N ARG A 576 -46.19 9.60 -14.50
CA ARG A 576 -47.31 10.10 -15.34
C ARG A 576 -47.60 11.61 -15.19
N GLY A 577 -47.14 12.35 -16.20
CA GLY A 577 -47.89 13.35 -16.97
C GLY A 577 -48.63 14.48 -16.25
N ALA A 578 -48.09 15.70 -16.36
CA ALA A 578 -48.90 16.89 -16.57
C ALA A 578 -48.09 17.96 -17.32
N ARG A 579 -48.67 18.43 -18.42
CA ARG A 579 -48.23 19.55 -19.25
C ARG A 579 -48.40 20.85 -18.48
N ILE A 580 -47.39 21.72 -18.48
CA ILE A 580 -47.60 23.17 -18.48
C ILE A 580 -46.62 23.78 -19.51
N ALA A 581 -47.21 24.48 -20.46
CA ALA A 581 -46.54 25.17 -21.55
C ALA A 581 -46.37 26.66 -21.22
N CYS A 582 -45.17 27.19 -21.50
CA CYS A 582 -44.86 28.57 -21.85
C CYS A 582 -43.36 28.53 -22.21
N GLY A 583 -42.85 28.77 -23.42
CA GLY A 583 -43.37 29.50 -24.56
C GLY A 583 -42.50 30.74 -24.79
N LEU A 584 -41.35 30.60 -25.47
CA LEU A 584 -40.88 31.46 -26.59
C LEU A 584 -39.34 31.45 -26.81
N CYS A 585 -39.00 31.40 -28.12
CA CYS A 585 -37.73 31.68 -28.83
C CYS A 585 -36.66 30.56 -28.85
N ASN A 586 -36.69 29.61 -29.80
CA ASN A 586 -36.21 29.63 -31.21
C ASN A 586 -34.72 30.01 -31.39
N THR A 587 -33.85 29.08 -31.80
CA THR A 587 -33.56 28.71 -33.21
C THR A 587 -32.48 27.61 -33.32
N THR A 588 -32.85 26.49 -33.96
CA THR A 588 -32.10 25.66 -34.94
C THR A 588 -30.56 25.56 -34.92
N THR A 589 -30.03 24.35 -34.74
CA THR A 589 -29.48 23.54 -35.87
C THR A 589 -29.19 22.08 -35.46
N TRP A 590 -29.68 21.17 -36.30
CA TRP A 590 -29.35 19.73 -36.32
C TRP A 590 -28.04 19.51 -37.10
N GLY A 591 -27.27 18.50 -36.69
CA GLY A 591 -26.12 18.00 -37.47
C GLY A 591 -25.55 16.71 -36.86
N GLN A 592 -26.07 15.56 -37.30
CA GLN A 592 -25.44 14.25 -37.12
C GLN A 592 -24.12 14.19 -37.89
N ILE A 593 -23.00 13.77 -37.28
CA ILE A 593 -21.93 13.01 -37.96
C ILE A 593 -21.37 11.94 -37.00
N ARG A 594 -21.18 10.75 -37.58
CA ARG A 594 -20.69 9.49 -37.03
C ARG A 594 -19.16 9.48 -36.77
N SER A 595 -18.76 8.52 -35.92
CA SER A 595 -17.60 7.60 -36.05
C SER A 595 -16.17 8.13 -36.19
N ALA A 596 -15.33 7.78 -35.21
CA ALA A 596 -13.97 7.19 -35.29
C ALA A 596 -13.58 6.88 -33.83
N GLN A 597 -13.24 5.70 -33.33
CA GLN A 597 -12.42 4.57 -33.77
C GLN A 597 -10.96 4.92 -34.16
N THR A 598 -10.09 4.67 -33.16
CA THR A 598 -8.76 4.04 -33.25
C THR A 598 -7.52 4.95 -33.28
N VAL A 599 -6.48 4.41 -32.60
CA VAL A 599 -5.03 4.76 -32.59
C VAL A 599 -4.68 5.77 -31.48
N LEU A 600 -3.96 5.46 -30.40
CA LEU A 600 -2.91 4.46 -30.10
C LEU A 600 -2.94 4.12 -28.60
#